data_AF-A0AAV6JFK2-F1
#
_entry.id   AF-A0AAV6JFK2-F1
#
_cell.length_a   1.000
_cell.length_b   1.000
_cell.length_c   1.000
_cell.angle_alpha   90.00
_cell.angle_beta   90.00
_cell.angle_gamma   90.00
#
_symmetry.space_group_name_H-M   'P 1'
#
loop_
_entity.id
_entity.type
_entity.pdbx_description
1 polymer ?
#
loop_
_entity_poly.entity_id
_entity_poly.type
_entity_poly.pdbx_seq_one_letter_code
_entity_poly.pdbx_strand_id
1 'polypeptide(L)'
;MISIVKDIVNNMKAKDEEENALESGNGGGHTPSTSPYNKRKPGSQGTNFKTRRAYFYWVTREQGSFEWFKGIMNEVAELDNRGVIEMHNYCTSVYEEGDARSALIAMLQSLNHAKHGVDVVSGTRVKSHFAKPNWRNVYKRIALNHTDSRVGVFYCGAPALTKELRQLASDFSHKTSTKFDFHKENF
;
A
#
# COMPACT_ATOMS: atom_id res chain seq x y z
N MET A 1 6.79 3.75 9.79
CA MET A 1 6.24 3.03 8.60
C MET A 1 4.89 2.38 8.88
N ILE A 2 4.74 1.60 9.96
CA ILE A 2 3.45 1.03 10.40
C ILE A 2 2.36 2.11 10.53
N SER A 3 2.71 3.24 11.14
CA SER A 3 1.82 4.39 11.33
C SER A 3 1.20 4.86 10.01
N ILE A 4 2.00 5.06 8.97
CA ILE A 4 1.51 5.52 7.66
C ILE A 4 0.49 4.56 7.08
N VAL A 5 0.75 3.25 7.13
CA VAL A 5 -0.18 2.24 6.61
C VAL A 5 -1.49 2.28 7.40
N LYS A 6 -1.41 2.35 8.73
CA LYS A 6 -2.60 2.47 9.59
C LYS A 6 -3.36 3.78 9.36
N ASP A 7 -2.67 4.89 9.19
CA ASP A 7 -3.27 6.19 8.90
C ASP A 7 -4.00 6.16 7.56
N ILE A 8 -3.41 5.54 6.54
CA ILE A 8 -4.02 5.34 5.23
C ILE A 8 -5.31 4.51 5.36
N VAL A 9 -5.26 3.37 6.07
CA VAL A 9 -6.44 2.52 6.33
C VAL A 9 -7.52 3.27 7.11
N ASN A 10 -7.15 3.99 8.17
CA ASN A 10 -8.10 4.73 9.00
C ASN A 10 -8.79 5.86 8.23
N ASN A 11 -8.04 6.58 7.40
CA ASN A 11 -8.62 7.62 6.54
C ASN A 11 -9.55 7.05 5.46
N MET A 12 -9.31 5.83 4.98
CA MET A 12 -10.22 5.14 4.06
C MET A 12 -11.54 4.78 4.74
N LYS A 13 -11.47 4.17 5.94
CA LYS A 13 -12.66 3.86 6.72
C LYS A 13 -13.54 5.09 6.97
N ALA A 14 -12.91 6.19 7.37
CA ALA A 14 -13.62 7.45 7.59
C ALA A 14 -14.33 7.95 6.33
N LYS A 15 -13.70 7.84 5.15
CA LYS A 15 -14.31 8.21 3.87
C LYS A 15 -15.46 7.28 3.47
N ASP A 16 -15.30 5.98 3.65
CA ASP A 16 -16.34 4.99 3.33
C ASP A 16 -17.58 5.20 4.24
N GLU A 17 -17.37 5.50 5.52
CA GLU A 17 -18.45 5.83 6.46
C GLU A 17 -19.18 7.13 6.06
N GLU A 18 -18.46 8.16 5.61
CA GLU A 18 -19.06 9.40 5.09
C GLU A 18 -19.85 9.16 3.80
N GLU A 19 -19.33 8.40 2.83
CA GLU A 19 -20.02 8.04 1.57
C GLU A 19 -21.31 7.24 1.85
N ASN A 20 -21.25 6.22 2.72
CA ASN A 20 -22.41 5.40 3.09
C ASN A 20 -23.50 6.18 3.85
N ALA A 21 -23.10 7.14 4.69
CA ALA A 21 -24.04 8.00 5.42
C ALA A 21 -24.81 8.95 4.48
N LEU A 22 -24.16 9.41 3.41
CA LEU A 22 -24.79 10.25 2.38
C LEU A 22 -25.77 9.45 1.50
N GLU A 23 -25.45 8.22 1.13
CA GLU A 23 -26.35 7.35 0.36
C GLU A 23 -27.60 6.93 1.17
N SER A 24 -27.45 6.74 2.48
CA SER A 24 -28.54 6.37 3.39
C SER A 24 -29.50 7.54 3.69
N GLY A 25 -29.11 8.79 3.37
CA GLY A 25 -29.85 10.00 3.72
C GLY A 25 -30.97 10.43 2.77
N ASN A 26 -31.21 9.72 1.65
CA ASN A 26 -32.13 10.17 0.61
C ASN A 26 -33.52 9.49 0.64
N GLY A 27 -33.94 8.95 1.77
CA GLY A 27 -35.24 8.31 1.98
C GLY A 27 -36.31 9.20 2.63
N GLY A 28 -36.86 10.15 1.86
CA GLY A 28 -38.25 10.65 1.99
C GLY A 28 -38.68 11.54 3.16
N GLY A 29 -39.24 12.72 2.85
CA GLY A 29 -40.27 13.37 3.67
C GLY A 29 -40.06 14.86 3.95
N HIS A 30 -40.82 15.72 3.26
CA HIS A 30 -40.94 17.15 3.54
C HIS A 30 -41.37 17.46 4.99
N THR A 31 -40.64 18.35 5.66
CA THR A 31 -41.16 19.34 6.64
C THR A 31 -40.14 20.48 6.79
N PRO A 32 -40.53 21.77 6.66
CA PRO A 32 -39.65 22.88 6.99
C PRO A 32 -39.86 23.27 8.45
N SER A 33 -38.86 23.07 9.31
CA SER A 33 -38.82 23.66 10.65
C SER A 33 -37.45 24.26 10.94
N THR A 34 -37.50 25.55 11.23
CA THR A 34 -36.42 26.48 11.48
C THR A 34 -35.72 26.15 12.80
N SER A 35 -34.40 25.92 12.78
CA SER A 35 -33.55 26.04 13.98
C SER A 35 -32.09 26.33 13.62
N PRO A 36 -31.53 27.49 14.03
CA PRO A 36 -30.16 27.88 13.70
C PRO A 36 -29.20 27.44 14.81
N TYR A 37 -29.02 26.13 15.01
CA TYR A 37 -27.96 25.62 15.89
C TYR A 37 -27.36 24.34 15.33
N ASN A 38 -26.61 24.48 14.24
CA ASN A 38 -25.65 23.45 13.82
C ASN A 38 -24.49 23.42 14.83
N LYS A 39 -24.66 22.66 15.92
CA LYS A 39 -23.53 22.11 16.68
C LYS A 39 -22.79 21.16 15.74
N ARG A 40 -21.84 21.70 14.98
CA ARG A 40 -20.81 20.91 14.31
C ARG A 40 -20.19 19.99 15.37
N LYS A 41 -20.38 18.68 15.23
CA LYS A 41 -19.67 17.68 16.04
C LYS A 41 -18.17 17.97 15.90
N PRO A 42 -17.43 18.20 17.00
CA PRO A 42 -15.97 18.33 16.96
C PRO A 42 -15.40 16.93 16.69
N GLY A 43 -15.26 16.56 15.42
CA GLY A 43 -14.80 15.24 15.01
C GLY A 43 -14.83 15.03 13.49
N SER A 44 -15.72 15.74 12.77
CA SER A 44 -15.65 15.83 11.31
C SER A 44 -14.63 16.91 10.92
N GLN A 45 -13.36 16.68 11.23
CA GLN A 45 -12.33 17.17 10.34
C GLN A 45 -12.36 16.22 9.17
N GLY A 46 -13.15 16.54 8.13
CA GLY A 46 -13.07 15.84 6.85
C GLY A 46 -11.60 15.83 6.46
N THR A 47 -10.98 14.65 6.57
CA THR A 47 -9.54 14.57 6.40
C THR A 47 -9.31 14.91 4.94
N ASN A 48 -8.48 15.93 4.67
CA ASN A 48 -8.10 16.28 3.30
C ASN A 48 -7.12 15.23 2.75
N PHE A 49 -7.49 13.96 2.91
CA PHE A 49 -6.73 12.78 2.56
C PHE A 49 -6.84 12.58 1.06
N LYS A 50 -5.82 13.07 0.35
CA LYS A 50 -5.77 13.07 -1.12
C LYS A 50 -5.25 11.75 -1.70
N THR A 51 -4.72 10.85 -0.86
CA THR A 51 -4.14 9.58 -1.32
C THR A 51 -5.25 8.67 -1.85
N ARG A 52 -5.15 8.32 -3.14
CA ARG A 52 -6.09 7.43 -3.84
C ARG A 52 -5.53 6.03 -4.09
N ARG A 53 -4.21 5.87 -3.96
CA ARG A 53 -3.48 4.62 -4.13
C ARG A 53 -2.19 4.69 -3.34
N ALA A 54 -1.82 3.60 -2.69
CA ALA A 54 -0.55 3.40 -2.01
C ALA A 54 0.06 2.08 -2.47
N TYR A 55 1.37 2.08 -2.73
CA TYR A 55 2.13 0.89 -3.04
C TYR A 55 3.12 0.63 -1.90
N PHE A 56 2.95 -0.47 -1.20
CA PHE A 56 3.76 -0.81 -0.04
C PHE A 56 4.74 -1.92 -0.39
N TYR A 57 6.04 -1.62 -0.39
CA TYR A 57 7.09 -2.60 -0.67
C TYR A 57 7.82 -2.97 0.62
N TRP A 58 7.53 -4.16 1.16
CA TRP A 58 8.27 -4.73 2.29
C TRP A 58 9.39 -5.61 1.75
N VAL A 59 10.65 -5.24 1.96
CA VAL A 59 11.80 -5.97 1.43
C VAL A 59 12.71 -6.38 2.59
N THR A 60 12.86 -7.68 2.80
CA THR A 60 13.70 -8.23 3.87
C THR A 60 14.57 -9.39 3.37
N ARG A 61 15.66 -9.68 4.08
CA ARG A 61 16.44 -10.92 3.95
C ARG A 61 16.00 -11.98 4.94
N GLU A 62 15.41 -11.61 6.07
CA GLU A 62 15.14 -12.55 7.15
C GLU A 62 13.67 -12.91 7.19
N GLN A 63 13.36 -14.21 7.15
CA GLN A 63 11.99 -14.69 7.26
C GLN A 63 11.34 -14.27 8.59
N GLY A 64 12.11 -14.23 9.68
CA GLY A 64 11.65 -13.73 10.98
C GLY A 64 11.18 -12.27 10.93
N SER A 65 11.67 -11.46 9.98
CA SER A 65 11.17 -10.10 9.75
C SER A 65 9.79 -10.07 9.10
N PHE A 66 9.11 -11.19 8.87
CA PHE A 66 7.68 -11.16 8.55
C PHE A 66 6.81 -11.21 9.80
N GLU A 67 7.26 -11.87 10.88
CA GLU A 67 6.43 -12.08 12.06
C GLU A 67 6.07 -10.75 12.75
N TRP A 68 7.03 -9.83 12.88
CA TRP A 68 6.78 -8.51 13.47
C TRP A 68 5.78 -7.65 12.66
N PHE A 69 5.66 -7.88 11.35
CA PHE A 69 4.78 -7.10 10.44
C PHE A 69 3.51 -7.84 10.04
N LYS A 70 3.42 -9.13 10.36
CA LYS A 70 2.35 -10.06 9.96
C LYS A 70 0.96 -9.58 10.34
N GLY A 71 0.81 -9.10 11.57
CA GLY A 71 -0.47 -8.56 12.05
C GLY A 71 -0.98 -7.42 11.17
N ILE A 72 -0.10 -6.51 10.77
CA ILE A 72 -0.46 -5.35 9.95
C ILE A 72 -0.72 -5.77 8.50
N MET A 73 0.06 -6.69 7.94
CA MET A 73 -0.21 -7.22 6.60
C MET A 73 -1.58 -7.88 6.50
N ASN A 74 -1.94 -8.67 7.49
CA ASN A 74 -3.24 -9.33 7.53
C ASN A 74 -4.37 -8.33 7.79
N GLU A 75 -4.16 -7.37 8.70
CA GLU A 75 -5.11 -6.28 8.95
C GLU A 75 -5.39 -5.48 7.68
N VAL A 76 -4.36 -5.07 6.93
CA VAL A 76 -4.53 -4.37 5.64
C VAL A 76 -5.25 -5.26 4.63
N ALA A 77 -4.85 -6.53 4.49
CA ALA A 77 -5.48 -7.46 3.55
C ALA A 77 -6.96 -7.72 3.87
N GLU A 78 -7.38 -7.58 5.13
CA GLU A 78 -8.78 -7.76 5.55
C GLU A 78 -9.60 -6.48 5.47
N LEU A 79 -8.98 -5.32 5.71
CA LEU A 79 -9.69 -4.04 5.79
C LEU A 79 -9.72 -3.27 4.45
N ASP A 80 -8.75 -3.48 3.56
CA ASP A 80 -8.65 -2.75 2.29
C ASP A 80 -9.51 -3.37 1.18
N ASN A 81 -10.83 -3.27 1.35
CA ASN A 81 -11.84 -3.75 0.39
C ASN A 81 -11.78 -3.05 -0.98
N ARG A 82 -11.34 -1.78 -1.03
CA ARG A 82 -11.20 -0.97 -2.25
C ARG A 82 -9.85 -1.18 -2.95
N GLY A 83 -8.96 -1.98 -2.35
CA GLY A 83 -7.63 -2.27 -2.87
C GLY A 83 -6.77 -1.02 -2.99
N VAL A 84 -6.92 -0.04 -2.11
CA VAL A 84 -6.15 1.20 -2.16
C VAL A 84 -4.67 0.99 -1.83
N ILE A 85 -4.36 0.01 -0.98
CA ILE A 85 -3.01 -0.39 -0.58
C ILE A 85 -2.63 -1.66 -1.31
N GLU A 86 -1.77 -1.52 -2.32
CA GLU A 86 -1.15 -2.66 -2.99
C GLU A 86 0.11 -3.08 -2.22
N MET A 87 0.06 -4.21 -1.52
CA MET A 87 1.19 -4.75 -0.76
C MET A 87 2.06 -5.68 -1.61
N HIS A 88 3.37 -5.48 -1.53
CA HIS A 88 4.38 -6.33 -2.17
C HIS A 88 5.44 -6.74 -1.16
N ASN A 89 5.44 -8.01 -0.81
CA ASN A 89 6.42 -8.61 0.09
C ASN A 89 7.54 -9.24 -0.71
N TYR A 90 8.79 -8.95 -0.36
CA TYR A 90 9.97 -9.53 -0.98
C TYR A 90 10.87 -10.16 0.08
N CYS A 91 11.09 -11.46 -0.04
CA CYS A 91 12.09 -12.19 0.73
C CYS A 91 13.32 -12.43 -0.15
N THR A 92 14.37 -11.66 0.08
CA THR A 92 15.56 -11.57 -0.77
C THR A 92 16.65 -12.59 -0.41
N SER A 93 16.47 -13.35 0.66
CA SER A 93 17.36 -14.48 1.01
C SER A 93 17.01 -15.77 0.28
N VAL A 94 15.77 -15.89 -0.19
CA VAL A 94 15.39 -16.97 -1.11
C VAL A 94 16.10 -16.69 -2.42
N TYR A 95 16.82 -17.71 -2.90
CA TYR A 95 17.86 -17.67 -3.93
C TYR A 95 17.48 -16.87 -5.20
N GLU A 96 18.50 -16.50 -5.96
CA GLU A 96 18.34 -15.65 -7.15
C GLU A 96 17.34 -16.21 -8.18
N GLU A 97 16.75 -15.30 -8.96
CA GLU A 97 15.84 -15.63 -10.05
C GLU A 97 16.55 -16.58 -11.04
N GLY A 98 16.05 -17.82 -11.18
CA GLY A 98 16.67 -18.88 -11.97
C GLY A 98 17.22 -20.07 -11.19
N ASP A 99 17.28 -20.01 -9.84
CA ASP A 99 17.60 -21.18 -9.01
C ASP A 99 16.41 -22.16 -8.98
N ALA A 100 16.66 -23.46 -9.20
CA ALA A 100 15.65 -24.52 -9.12
C ALA A 100 14.92 -24.56 -7.77
N ARG A 101 15.59 -24.16 -6.68
CA ARG A 101 14.99 -24.04 -5.34
C ARG A 101 14.00 -22.89 -5.26
N SER A 102 14.28 -21.76 -5.93
CA SER A 102 13.35 -20.64 -6.02
C SER A 102 12.12 -20.99 -6.85
N ALA A 103 12.28 -21.76 -7.92
CA ALA A 103 11.17 -22.29 -8.70
C ALA A 103 10.27 -23.24 -7.88
N LEU A 104 10.87 -24.14 -7.11
CA LEU A 104 10.13 -25.04 -6.21
C LEU A 104 9.36 -24.26 -5.14
N ILE A 105 10.02 -23.30 -4.48
CA ILE A 105 9.37 -22.47 -3.45
C ILE A 105 8.23 -21.64 -4.08
N ALA A 106 8.41 -21.07 -5.27
CA ALA A 106 7.36 -20.34 -5.97
C ALA A 106 6.17 -21.24 -6.36
N MET A 107 6.43 -22.49 -6.74
CA MET A 107 5.39 -23.48 -7.03
C MET A 107 4.61 -23.85 -5.76
N LEU A 108 5.31 -24.22 -4.68
CA LEU A 108 4.70 -24.51 -3.37
C LEU A 108 3.88 -23.32 -2.86
N GLN A 109 4.43 -22.11 -2.99
CA GLN A 109 3.77 -20.88 -2.62
C GLN A 109 2.47 -20.67 -3.39
N SER A 110 2.47 -20.94 -4.70
CA SER A 110 1.28 -20.80 -5.54
C SER A 110 0.21 -21.84 -5.18
N LEU A 111 0.60 -23.09 -4.91
CA LEU A 111 -0.31 -24.16 -4.48
C LEU A 111 -0.93 -23.87 -3.10
N ASN A 112 -0.11 -23.49 -2.12
CA ASN A 112 -0.59 -23.20 -0.78
C ASN A 112 -1.50 -21.98 -0.73
N HIS A 113 -1.15 -20.91 -1.47
CA HIS A 113 -1.99 -19.72 -1.55
C HIS A 113 -3.32 -20.01 -2.25
N ALA A 114 -3.33 -20.84 -3.30
CA ALA A 114 -4.58 -21.27 -3.94
C ALA A 114 -5.47 -22.10 -3.01
N LYS A 115 -4.88 -22.94 -2.14
CA LYS A 115 -5.63 -23.83 -1.25
C LYS A 115 -6.06 -23.17 0.06
N HIS A 116 -5.22 -22.32 0.63
CA HIS A 116 -5.39 -21.79 1.99
C HIS A 116 -5.42 -20.25 2.04
N GLY A 117 -5.10 -19.55 0.95
CA GLY A 117 -5.04 -18.09 0.90
C GLY A 117 -3.88 -17.48 1.69
N VAL A 118 -2.85 -18.27 2.01
CA VAL A 118 -1.74 -17.86 2.89
C VAL A 118 -0.39 -18.14 2.23
N ASP A 119 0.56 -17.24 2.47
CA ASP A 119 1.95 -17.36 2.05
C ASP A 119 2.76 -18.35 2.91
N VAL A 120 3.50 -19.24 2.27
CA VAL A 120 4.30 -20.30 2.89
C VAL A 120 5.50 -19.77 3.66
N VAL A 121 5.98 -18.56 3.32
CA VAL A 121 7.17 -17.97 3.94
C VAL A 121 6.78 -17.00 5.05
N SER A 122 5.89 -16.05 4.77
CA SER A 122 5.47 -15.02 5.72
C SER A 122 4.27 -15.42 6.58
N GLY A 123 3.52 -16.45 6.19
CA GLY A 123 2.28 -16.83 6.88
C GLY A 123 1.18 -15.76 6.76
N THR A 124 1.25 -14.86 5.77
CA THR A 124 0.30 -13.75 5.57
C THR A 124 -0.64 -13.99 4.40
N ARG A 125 -1.75 -13.28 4.33
CA ARG A 125 -2.64 -13.31 3.15
C ARG A 125 -2.01 -12.69 1.89
N VAL A 126 -1.02 -11.82 2.08
CA VAL A 126 -0.23 -11.21 0.99
C VAL A 126 0.85 -12.18 0.51
N LYS A 127 0.86 -12.48 -0.80
CA LYS A 127 1.84 -13.35 -1.44
C LYS A 127 3.23 -12.66 -1.53
N SER A 128 4.27 -13.39 -1.13
CA SER A 128 5.67 -12.97 -1.21
C SER A 128 6.27 -13.25 -2.59
N HIS A 129 7.20 -12.40 -2.99
CA HIS A 129 8.10 -12.55 -4.11
C HIS A 129 9.49 -12.98 -3.61
N PHE A 130 10.16 -13.84 -4.38
CA PHE A 130 11.45 -14.43 -4.03
C PHE A 130 12.53 -13.91 -4.98
N ALA A 131 12.94 -12.66 -4.77
CA ALA A 131 14.02 -11.95 -5.46
C ALA A 131 14.13 -10.54 -4.86
N LYS A 132 15.05 -9.71 -5.37
CA LYS A 132 15.00 -8.27 -5.17
C LYS A 132 13.97 -7.64 -6.11
N PRO A 133 13.24 -6.59 -5.68
CA PRO A 133 12.39 -5.83 -6.60
C PRO A 133 13.23 -5.22 -7.72
N ASN A 134 12.74 -5.29 -8.95
CA ASN A 134 13.27 -4.47 -10.04
C ASN A 134 12.65 -3.07 -9.93
N TRP A 135 13.33 -2.16 -9.23
CA TRP A 135 12.80 -0.82 -8.96
C TRP A 135 12.50 -0.03 -10.23
N ARG A 136 13.31 -0.18 -11.28
CA ARG A 136 13.03 0.47 -12.56
C ARG A 136 11.69 0.04 -13.16
N ASN A 137 11.38 -1.25 -13.10
CA ASN A 137 10.08 -1.77 -13.53
C ASN A 137 8.94 -1.32 -12.61
N VAL A 138 9.19 -1.20 -11.31
CA VAL A 138 8.23 -0.63 -10.35
C VAL A 138 7.88 0.81 -10.72
N TYR A 139 8.87 1.69 -10.90
CA TYR A 139 8.64 3.06 -11.33
C TYR A 139 7.94 3.14 -12.67
N LYS A 140 8.35 2.32 -13.64
CA LYS A 140 7.70 2.24 -14.96
C LYS A 140 6.22 1.88 -14.83
N ARG A 141 5.88 0.86 -14.06
CA ARG A 141 4.49 0.43 -13.84
C ARG A 141 3.67 1.54 -13.18
N ILE A 142 4.22 2.19 -12.14
CA ILE A 142 3.52 3.29 -11.46
C ILE A 142 3.30 4.46 -12.42
N ALA A 143 4.30 4.85 -13.21
CA ALA A 143 4.17 5.94 -14.16
C ALA A 143 3.12 5.68 -15.24
N LEU A 144 3.02 4.43 -15.73
CA LEU A 144 2.01 4.04 -16.71
C LEU A 144 0.59 4.03 -16.11
N ASN A 145 0.46 3.65 -14.84
CA ASN A 145 -0.85 3.56 -14.17
C ASN A 145 -1.36 4.92 -13.64
N HIS A 146 -0.47 5.89 -13.47
CA HIS A 146 -0.77 7.20 -12.84
C HIS A 146 -0.21 8.34 -13.69
N THR A 147 -0.66 8.46 -14.94
CA THR A 147 -0.29 9.59 -15.81
C THR A 147 -0.76 10.91 -15.21
N ASP A 148 -0.01 11.99 -15.47
CA ASP A 148 -0.34 13.36 -15.06
C ASP A 148 -0.56 13.55 -13.55
N SER A 149 -0.02 12.62 -12.76
CA SER A 149 -0.18 12.55 -11.32
C SER A 149 1.13 12.82 -10.59
N ARG A 150 1.01 13.12 -9.29
CA ARG A 150 2.16 13.31 -8.39
C ARG A 150 2.22 12.15 -7.40
N VAL A 151 3.38 11.50 -7.32
CA VAL A 151 3.62 10.31 -6.50
C VAL A 151 4.74 10.60 -5.51
N GLY A 152 4.43 10.55 -4.21
CA GLY A 152 5.45 10.57 -3.16
C GLY A 152 6.09 9.19 -3.01
N VAL A 153 7.41 9.14 -3.00
CA VAL A 153 8.21 7.94 -2.76
C VAL A 153 8.91 8.07 -1.42
N PHE A 154 8.48 7.31 -0.43
CA PHE A 154 9.04 7.32 0.92
C PHE A 154 9.88 6.08 1.14
N TYR A 155 11.16 6.26 1.45
CA TYR A 155 12.10 5.17 1.68
C TYR A 155 12.72 5.23 3.07
N CYS A 156 12.61 4.12 3.80
CA CYS A 156 13.25 3.92 5.09
C CYS A 156 13.91 2.54 5.09
N GLY A 157 15.23 2.52 5.08
CA GLY A 157 16.02 1.28 4.98
C GLY A 157 17.50 1.56 4.73
N ALA A 158 18.23 0.52 4.31
CA ALA A 158 19.66 0.56 4.10
C ALA A 158 20.09 1.71 3.14
N PRO A 159 21.13 2.50 3.47
CA PRO A 159 21.53 3.65 2.65
C PRO A 159 21.86 3.32 1.20
N ALA A 160 22.33 2.10 0.92
CA ALA A 160 22.75 1.65 -0.40
C ALA A 160 21.68 1.87 -1.48
N LEU A 161 20.39 1.70 -1.15
CA LEU A 161 19.31 1.80 -2.12
C LEU A 161 18.81 3.24 -2.34
N THR A 162 19.18 4.17 -1.46
CA THR A 162 18.71 5.57 -1.50
C THR A 162 19.09 6.25 -2.82
N LYS A 163 20.33 6.03 -3.29
CA LYS A 163 20.83 6.67 -4.52
C LYS A 163 20.07 6.18 -5.75
N GLU A 164 19.84 4.87 -5.85
CA GLU A 164 19.11 4.26 -6.96
C GLU A 164 17.67 4.79 -7.02
N LEU A 165 16.93 4.74 -5.92
CA LEU A 165 15.53 5.17 -5.89
C LEU A 165 15.39 6.66 -6.19
N ARG A 166 16.28 7.50 -5.66
CA ARG A 166 16.29 8.94 -5.96
C ARG A 166 16.57 9.20 -7.45
N GLN A 167 17.51 8.48 -8.05
CA GLN A 167 17.81 8.62 -9.47
C GLN A 167 16.63 8.19 -10.32
N LEU A 168 15.98 7.07 -10.01
CA LEU A 168 14.79 6.61 -10.72
C LEU A 168 13.65 7.61 -10.62
N ALA A 169 13.41 8.20 -9.43
CA ALA A 169 12.41 9.25 -9.27
C ALA A 169 12.67 10.45 -10.19
N SER A 170 13.92 10.93 -10.27
CA SER A 170 14.30 12.01 -11.17
C SER A 170 14.12 11.61 -12.65
N ASP A 171 14.65 10.46 -13.03
CA ASP A 171 14.59 9.94 -14.40
C ASP A 171 13.15 9.83 -14.93
N PHE A 172 12.26 9.19 -14.17
CA PHE A 172 10.88 9.02 -14.58
C PHE A 172 10.10 10.33 -14.55
N SER A 173 10.37 11.22 -13.58
CA SER A 173 9.75 12.56 -13.56
C SER A 173 10.07 13.39 -14.79
N HIS A 174 11.25 13.20 -15.39
CA HIS A 174 11.66 13.91 -16.60
C HIS A 174 11.14 13.22 -17.87
N LYS A 175 11.06 11.89 -17.88
CA LYS A 175 10.73 11.09 -19.08
C LYS A 175 9.24 10.79 -19.24
N THR A 176 8.43 10.98 -18.19
CA THR A 176 6.98 10.73 -18.22
C THR A 176 6.21 11.93 -17.67
N SER A 177 4.87 11.88 -17.76
CA SER A 177 4.01 12.93 -17.18
C SER A 177 3.81 12.79 -15.68
N THR A 178 4.08 11.62 -15.10
CA THR A 178 4.04 11.37 -13.65
C THR A 178 5.23 12.03 -12.95
N LYS A 179 4.98 12.82 -11.90
CA LYS A 179 6.03 13.45 -11.09
C LYS A 179 6.26 12.64 -9.81
N PHE A 180 7.51 12.26 -9.58
CA PHE A 180 7.94 11.50 -8.41
C PHE A 180 8.75 12.38 -7.45
N ASP A 181 8.29 12.50 -6.21
CA ASP A 181 9.04 13.17 -5.15
C ASP A 181 9.66 12.14 -4.22
N PHE A 182 10.98 12.08 -4.15
CA PHE A 182 11.68 11.11 -3.32
C PHE A 182 12.03 11.69 -1.94
N HIS A 183 11.62 10.98 -0.89
CA HIS A 183 11.83 11.29 0.51
C HIS A 183 12.57 10.14 1.19
N LYS A 184 13.72 10.44 1.79
CA LYS A 184 14.40 9.51 2.70
C LYS A 184 13.90 9.78 4.10
N GLU A 185 13.34 8.77 4.73
CA GLU A 185 12.75 8.84 6.06
C GLU A 185 13.58 8.00 7.04
N ASN A 186 13.64 8.44 8.29
CA ASN A 186 14.17 7.65 9.41
C ASN A 186 13.00 7.40 10.37
N PHE A 187 12.37 6.23 10.25
CA PHE A 187 11.24 5.83 11.10
C PHE A 187 11.67 4.89 12.21
#